data_AF-A0A4D4KSH6-F1
#
_entry.id   AF-A0A4D4KSH6-F1
#
_cell.length_a   1.000
_cell.length_b   1.000
_cell.length_c   1.000
_cell.angle_alpha   90.00
_cell.angle_beta   90.00
_cell.angle_gamma   90.00
#
_symmetry.space_group_name_H-M   'P 1'
#
loop_
_entity.id
_entity.type
_entity.pdbx_description
1 polymer ?
#
loop_
_entity_poly.entity_id
_entity_poly.type
_entity_poly.pdbx_seq_one_letter_code
_entity_poly.pdbx_strand_id
1 'polypeptide(L)'
;MGNTTGDELLDAQQIRDEFGISPSRLSELLRDRETTGCPEPDEVEGRRRRWKRRTIAPFAKDYKESKRQLSGADPAHPLLAQLPDTLLSTSQVGKQILGHKSTSTLLAWLVDSPGYFPEPDVVETTSGGRKRRFWQVATIVKWLAERPGPGNPLSKARATKTSAPLDEGDPEELIDPKQAAPILGYGSHLQLNRAIARGILPELMEPDEVIQGRITTNRWKRRRIVDLARARREAPSSSELAERRLHAALEALRTAGSAAASVTIAQLAQAHPGHGSVVAWEASLAEARRELGGTR
;
A
#
# COMPACT_ATOMS: atom_id res chain seq x y z
N MET A 1 18.03 -41.49 5.74
CA MET A 1 16.57 -41.38 6.02
C MET A 1 16.41 -40.27 7.08
N GLY A 2 16.16 -38.99 6.82
CA GLY A 2 15.46 -38.33 5.73
C GLY A 2 14.14 -37.68 6.18
N ASN A 3 14.07 -37.13 7.40
CA ASN A 3 12.84 -36.57 8.01
C ASN A 3 13.07 -35.13 8.54
N THR A 4 13.45 -34.18 7.66
CA THR A 4 13.81 -32.79 8.08
C THR A 4 12.96 -31.72 7.40
N THR A 5 11.82 -32.06 6.78
CA THR A 5 10.99 -31.05 6.08
C THR A 5 10.01 -30.33 7.02
N GLY A 6 9.71 -30.91 8.18
CA GLY A 6 8.72 -30.39 9.13
C GLY A 6 9.24 -29.33 10.10
N ASP A 7 10.54 -29.34 10.42
CA ASP A 7 11.18 -28.38 11.32
C ASP A 7 11.79 -27.17 10.58
N GLU A 8 11.59 -27.07 9.26
CA GLU A 8 12.02 -25.92 8.48
C GLU A 8 11.36 -24.63 8.99
N LEU A 9 12.16 -23.61 9.28
CA LEU A 9 11.70 -22.30 9.72
C LEU A 9 11.33 -21.44 8.52
N LEU A 10 10.05 -21.07 8.43
CA LEU A 10 9.50 -20.23 7.39
C LEU A 10 9.35 -18.79 7.88
N ASP A 11 9.79 -17.84 7.06
CA ASP A 11 9.47 -16.43 7.28
C ASP A 11 8.06 -16.07 6.74
N ALA A 12 7.62 -14.85 7.03
CA ALA A 12 6.28 -14.39 6.64
C ALA A 12 6.06 -14.33 5.11
N GLN A 13 7.12 -14.18 4.32
CA GLN A 13 7.04 -14.17 2.87
C GLN A 13 6.93 -15.59 2.32
N GLN A 14 7.70 -16.54 2.86
CA GLN A 14 7.55 -17.97 2.55
C GLN A 14 6.17 -18.49 2.94
N ILE A 15 5.63 -18.09 4.10
CA ILE A 15 4.26 -18.43 4.53
C ILE A 15 3.20 -17.88 3.56
N ARG A 16 3.43 -16.68 2.99
CA ARG A 16 2.57 -16.12 1.96
C ARG A 16 2.63 -16.95 0.68
N ASP A 17 3.82 -17.31 0.24
CA ASP A 17 4.01 -17.98 -1.03
C ASP A 17 3.49 -19.43 -0.97
N GLU A 18 3.70 -20.11 0.16
CA GLU A 18 3.24 -21.49 0.39
C GLU A 18 1.76 -21.57 0.78
N PHE A 19 1.33 -20.73 1.74
CA PHE A 19 -0.01 -20.82 2.33
C PHE A 19 -0.93 -19.65 1.99
N GLY A 20 -0.52 -18.68 1.18
CA GLY A 20 -1.38 -17.58 0.74
C GLY A 20 -1.79 -16.59 1.84
N ILE A 21 -1.14 -16.60 3.00
CA ILE A 21 -1.41 -15.65 4.10
C ILE A 21 -0.40 -14.50 4.00
N SER A 22 -0.88 -13.27 3.76
CA SER A 22 0.03 -12.12 3.64
C SER A 22 0.75 -11.81 4.96
N PRO A 23 1.96 -11.22 4.93
CA PRO A 23 2.70 -10.86 6.16
C PRO A 23 1.93 -9.94 7.11
N SER A 24 1.18 -8.98 6.56
CA SER A 24 0.31 -8.09 7.34
C SER A 24 -0.82 -8.88 8.00
N ARG A 25 -1.46 -9.80 7.27
CA ARG A 25 -2.55 -10.61 7.81
C ARG A 25 -2.03 -11.56 8.89
N LEU A 26 -0.88 -12.19 8.68
CA LEU A 26 -0.23 -13.02 9.69
C LEU A 26 0.07 -12.22 10.97
N SER A 27 0.48 -10.95 10.82
CA SER A 27 0.72 -10.07 11.96
C SER A 27 -0.55 -9.68 12.73
N GLU A 28 -1.69 -9.53 12.04
CA GLU A 28 -3.01 -9.32 12.66
C GLU A 28 -3.46 -10.58 13.39
N LEU A 29 -3.37 -11.75 12.75
CA LEU A 29 -3.74 -13.03 13.37
C LEU A 29 -2.90 -13.32 14.61
N LEU A 30 -1.61 -12.97 14.59
CA LEU A 30 -0.76 -13.11 15.77
C LEU A 30 -1.13 -12.11 16.88
N ARG A 31 -1.55 -10.89 16.53
CA ARG A 31 -2.02 -9.89 17.50
C ARG A 31 -3.30 -10.35 18.19
N ASP A 32 -4.22 -10.93 17.42
CA ASP A 32 -5.53 -11.38 17.89
C ASP A 32 -5.52 -12.89 18.23
N ARG A 33 -4.35 -13.45 18.53
CA ARG A 33 -4.15 -14.90 18.66
C ARG A 33 -5.04 -15.57 19.70
N GLU A 34 -5.45 -14.86 20.74
CA GLU A 34 -6.37 -15.37 21.77
C GLU A 34 -7.71 -15.75 21.15
N THR A 35 -8.11 -15.05 20.09
CA THR A 35 -9.33 -15.32 19.33
C THR A 35 -9.08 -16.22 18.13
N THR A 36 -7.93 -16.10 17.47
CA THR A 36 -7.69 -16.80 16.19
C THR A 36 -6.93 -18.11 16.33
N GLY A 37 -6.30 -18.40 17.48
CA GLY A 37 -5.44 -19.58 17.67
C GLY A 37 -4.16 -19.56 16.83
N CYS A 38 -3.69 -18.39 16.40
CA CYS A 38 -2.47 -18.28 15.60
C CYS A 38 -1.25 -18.70 16.43
N PRO A 39 -0.39 -19.62 15.93
CA PRO A 39 0.77 -20.08 16.69
C PRO A 39 1.80 -18.96 16.89
N GLU A 40 2.47 -19.00 18.04
CA GLU A 40 3.63 -18.14 18.29
C GLU A 40 4.78 -18.45 17.32
N PRO A 41 5.60 -17.45 16.95
CA PRO A 41 6.81 -17.68 16.19
C PRO A 41 7.83 -18.49 17.01
N ASP A 42 8.42 -19.49 16.38
CA ASP A 42 9.49 -20.32 16.97
C ASP A 42 10.82 -19.55 17.08
N GLU A 43 11.05 -18.54 16.23
CA GLU A 43 12.25 -17.68 16.26
C GLU A 43 11.87 -16.21 16.05
N VAL A 44 12.44 -15.33 16.87
CA VAL A 44 12.28 -13.87 16.77
C VAL A 44 13.65 -13.22 16.74
N GLU A 45 14.01 -12.64 15.58
CA GLU A 45 15.24 -11.89 15.39
C GLU A 45 14.89 -10.42 15.05
N GLY A 46 14.89 -9.56 16.08
CA GLY A 46 14.47 -8.17 15.95
C GLY A 46 13.03 -8.03 15.47
N ARG A 47 12.84 -7.55 14.24
CA ARG A 47 11.51 -7.45 13.60
C ARG A 47 11.12 -8.67 12.77
N ARG A 48 12.06 -9.59 12.53
CA ARG A 48 11.83 -10.81 11.76
C ARG A 48 11.29 -11.90 12.69
N ARG A 49 10.30 -12.63 12.19
CA ARG A 49 9.64 -13.72 12.90
C ARG A 49 9.62 -14.92 11.97
N ARG A 50 9.94 -16.10 12.50
CA ARG A 50 9.88 -17.36 11.77
C ARG A 50 9.10 -18.40 12.54
N TRP A 51 8.44 -19.29 11.80
CA TRP A 51 7.64 -20.38 12.33
C TRP A 51 8.10 -21.69 11.73
N LYS A 52 8.15 -22.76 12.51
CA LYS A 52 8.36 -24.10 11.99
C LYS A 52 7.18 -24.47 11.11
N ARG A 53 7.47 -25.02 9.92
CA ARG A 53 6.45 -25.46 8.96
C ARG A 53 5.41 -26.38 9.62
N ARG A 54 5.83 -27.32 10.48
CA ARG A 54 4.92 -28.23 11.19
C ARG A 54 3.90 -27.53 12.09
N THR A 55 4.21 -26.35 12.59
CA THR A 55 3.35 -25.59 13.50
C THR A 55 2.39 -24.68 12.71
N ILE A 56 2.91 -23.98 11.70
CA ILE A 56 2.13 -23.00 10.94
C ILE A 56 1.26 -23.64 9.84
N ALA A 57 1.68 -24.77 9.25
CA ALA A 57 0.96 -25.39 8.14
C ALA A 57 -0.45 -25.88 8.52
N PRO A 58 -0.67 -26.58 9.66
CA PRO A 58 -2.01 -26.98 10.08
C PRO A 58 -2.92 -25.76 10.32
N PHE A 59 -2.42 -24.77 11.07
CA PHE A 59 -3.15 -23.52 11.31
C PHE A 59 -3.53 -22.83 10.01
N ALA A 60 -2.61 -22.71 9.05
CA ALA A 60 -2.88 -22.02 7.79
C ALA A 60 -3.92 -22.76 6.93
N LYS A 61 -3.95 -24.10 7.00
CA LYS A 61 -4.97 -24.93 6.35
C LYS A 61 -6.34 -24.71 6.99
N ASP A 62 -6.43 -24.83 8.30
CA ASP A 62 -7.68 -24.66 9.06
C ASP A 62 -8.21 -23.23 8.93
N TYR A 63 -7.31 -22.25 8.93
CA TYR A 63 -7.62 -20.84 8.71
C TYR A 63 -8.19 -20.61 7.30
N LYS A 64 -7.61 -21.23 6.26
CA LYS A 64 -8.15 -21.16 4.90
C LYS A 64 -9.51 -21.82 4.79
N GLU A 65 -9.71 -22.97 5.44
CA GLU A 65 -10.97 -23.69 5.43
C GLU A 65 -12.07 -22.92 6.17
N SER A 66 -11.77 -22.42 7.37
CA SER A 66 -12.66 -21.55 8.14
C SER A 66 -12.97 -20.27 7.36
N LYS A 67 -11.96 -19.66 6.72
CA LYS A 67 -12.19 -18.51 5.84
C LYS A 67 -13.05 -18.89 4.64
N ARG A 68 -12.89 -20.07 4.03
CA ARG A 68 -13.73 -20.54 2.93
C ARG A 68 -15.18 -20.69 3.37
N GLN A 69 -15.41 -21.19 4.59
CA GLN A 69 -16.73 -21.29 5.21
C GLN A 69 -17.32 -19.90 5.56
N LEU A 70 -16.48 -18.97 6.04
CA LEU A 70 -16.88 -17.59 6.42
C LEU A 70 -17.00 -16.62 5.23
N SER A 71 -16.31 -16.86 4.11
CA SER A 71 -16.19 -15.95 2.96
C SER A 71 -17.09 -16.32 1.77
N GLY A 72 -18.12 -17.14 2.02
CA GLY A 72 -19.33 -17.13 1.21
C GLY A 72 -19.21 -17.86 -0.11
N ALA A 73 -19.63 -19.11 -0.07
CA ALA A 73 -20.76 -19.63 -0.84
C ALA A 73 -20.83 -21.11 -0.53
N ASP A 74 -21.83 -21.51 0.24
CA ASP A 74 -22.13 -22.92 0.37
C ASP A 74 -22.72 -23.39 -0.97
N PRO A 75 -22.07 -24.28 -1.74
CA PRO A 75 -22.67 -24.84 -2.94
C PRO A 75 -23.99 -25.59 -2.63
N ALA A 76 -24.24 -25.95 -1.37
CA ALA A 76 -25.51 -26.47 -0.88
C ALA A 76 -26.50 -25.39 -0.40
N HIS A 77 -26.25 -24.10 -0.66
CA HIS A 77 -27.17 -23.03 -0.25
C HIS A 77 -28.57 -23.26 -0.87
N PRO A 78 -29.68 -23.13 -0.10
CA PRO A 78 -31.02 -23.47 -0.58
C PRO A 78 -31.45 -22.76 -1.88
N LEU A 79 -30.98 -21.54 -2.11
CA LEU A 79 -31.22 -20.81 -3.36
C LEU A 79 -30.52 -21.40 -4.59
N LEU A 80 -29.40 -22.12 -4.40
CA LEU A 80 -28.68 -22.81 -5.46
C LEU A 80 -29.27 -24.19 -5.77
N ALA A 81 -30.15 -24.70 -4.90
CA ALA A 81 -30.92 -25.92 -5.12
C ALA A 81 -32.20 -25.69 -5.97
N GLN A 82 -32.46 -24.45 -6.40
CA GLN A 82 -33.58 -24.11 -7.28
C GLN A 82 -33.30 -24.56 -8.72
N LEU A 83 -34.31 -24.45 -9.60
CA LEU A 83 -34.16 -24.81 -11.01
C LEU A 83 -33.03 -23.97 -11.65
N PRO A 84 -32.22 -24.55 -12.56
CA PRO A 84 -31.07 -23.89 -13.17
C PRO A 84 -31.38 -22.52 -13.80
N ASP A 85 -32.56 -22.40 -14.41
CA ASP A 85 -33.01 -21.18 -15.10
C ASP A 85 -33.62 -20.13 -14.16
N THR A 86 -33.69 -20.41 -12.86
CA THR A 86 -34.28 -19.48 -11.89
C THR A 86 -33.42 -18.23 -11.80
N LEU A 87 -34.04 -17.06 -11.95
CA LEU A 87 -33.37 -15.77 -11.88
C LEU A 87 -33.21 -15.31 -10.42
N LEU A 88 -31.95 -15.13 -10.02
CA LEU A 88 -31.54 -14.60 -8.73
C LEU A 88 -31.19 -13.13 -8.84
N SER A 89 -31.78 -12.32 -7.96
CA SER A 89 -31.49 -10.89 -7.86
C SER A 89 -30.09 -10.61 -7.31
N THR A 90 -29.59 -9.40 -7.54
CA THR A 90 -28.31 -8.91 -6.98
C THR A 90 -28.20 -9.10 -5.46
N SER A 91 -29.31 -8.95 -4.71
CA SER A 91 -29.30 -9.13 -3.25
C SER A 91 -29.19 -10.60 -2.84
N GLN A 92 -29.87 -11.50 -3.55
CA GLN A 92 -29.79 -12.94 -3.29
C GLN A 92 -28.39 -13.46 -3.57
N VAL A 93 -27.81 -13.09 -4.72
CA VAL A 93 -26.43 -13.45 -5.07
C VAL A 93 -25.44 -12.83 -4.08
N GLY A 94 -25.45 -11.50 -3.91
CA GLY A 94 -24.44 -10.82 -3.12
C GLY A 94 -24.49 -11.11 -1.63
N LYS A 95 -25.68 -11.07 -1.02
CA LYS A 95 -25.80 -11.17 0.44
C LYS A 95 -26.02 -12.59 0.93
N GLN A 96 -26.90 -13.35 0.27
CA GLN A 96 -27.31 -14.66 0.77
C GLN A 96 -26.34 -15.73 0.30
N ILE A 97 -26.04 -15.78 -1.00
CA ILE A 97 -25.13 -16.79 -1.56
C ILE A 97 -23.67 -16.45 -1.27
N LEU A 98 -23.22 -15.23 -1.56
CA LEU A 98 -21.81 -14.83 -1.37
C LEU A 98 -21.50 -14.30 0.03
N GLY A 99 -22.49 -14.18 0.92
CA GLY A 99 -22.28 -13.76 2.31
C GLY A 99 -21.78 -12.33 2.49
N HIS A 100 -21.89 -11.45 1.48
CA HIS A 100 -21.43 -10.07 1.62
C HIS A 100 -22.40 -9.23 2.45
N LYS A 101 -21.85 -8.31 3.24
CA LYS A 101 -22.64 -7.35 4.04
C LYS A 101 -23.51 -6.45 3.16
N SER A 102 -23.07 -6.15 1.94
CA SER A 102 -23.79 -5.30 0.98
C SER A 102 -23.64 -5.80 -0.45
N THR A 103 -24.57 -5.40 -1.32
CA THR A 103 -24.51 -5.65 -2.76
C THR A 103 -23.48 -4.80 -3.48
N SER A 104 -22.91 -3.80 -2.80
CA SER A 104 -21.90 -2.88 -3.37
C SER A 104 -20.66 -3.62 -3.85
N THR A 105 -20.22 -4.66 -3.13
CA THR A 105 -19.06 -5.48 -3.53
C THR A 105 -19.29 -6.17 -4.86
N LEU A 106 -20.47 -6.77 -5.03
CA LEU A 106 -20.85 -7.44 -6.26
C LEU A 106 -20.94 -6.45 -7.43
N LEU A 107 -21.56 -5.29 -7.20
CA LEU A 107 -21.66 -4.23 -8.21
C LEU A 107 -20.29 -3.64 -8.58
N ALA A 108 -19.39 -3.52 -7.61
CA ALA A 108 -18.01 -3.08 -7.85
C ALA A 108 -17.26 -4.09 -8.72
N TRP A 109 -17.40 -5.40 -8.51
CA TRP A 109 -16.76 -6.40 -9.37
C TRP A 109 -17.18 -6.26 -10.84
N LEU A 110 -18.45 -5.99 -11.11
CA LEU A 110 -18.95 -5.79 -12.48
C LEU A 110 -18.36 -4.54 -13.17
N VAL A 111 -17.96 -3.53 -12.39
CA VAL A 111 -17.43 -2.25 -12.92
C VAL A 111 -15.90 -2.24 -12.93
N ASP A 112 -15.29 -2.66 -11.83
CA ASP A 112 -13.86 -2.54 -11.58
C ASP A 112 -13.05 -3.74 -12.07
N SER A 113 -13.71 -4.89 -12.26
CA SER A 113 -13.08 -6.17 -12.62
C SER A 113 -13.91 -6.93 -13.69
N PRO A 114 -14.08 -6.35 -14.90
CA PRO A 114 -14.81 -7.03 -15.98
C PRO A 114 -14.17 -8.39 -16.28
N GLY A 115 -15.01 -9.43 -16.36
CA GLY A 115 -14.58 -10.82 -16.55
C GLY A 115 -14.27 -11.60 -15.26
N TYR A 116 -14.20 -10.96 -14.08
CA TYR A 116 -14.04 -11.69 -12.82
C TYR A 116 -15.33 -12.35 -12.35
N PHE A 117 -16.44 -11.60 -12.39
CA PHE A 117 -17.77 -12.08 -12.02
C PHE A 117 -18.64 -12.14 -13.29
N PRO A 118 -19.49 -13.17 -13.47
CA PRO A 118 -20.30 -13.32 -14.67
C PRO A 118 -21.20 -12.10 -14.88
N GLU A 119 -21.37 -11.74 -16.15
CA GLU A 119 -22.36 -10.74 -16.54
C GLU A 119 -23.77 -11.22 -16.17
N PRO A 120 -24.69 -10.31 -15.83
CA PRO A 120 -26.07 -10.67 -15.54
C PRO A 120 -26.78 -11.21 -16.78
N ASP A 121 -27.43 -12.36 -16.65
CA ASP A 121 -28.22 -12.98 -17.71
C ASP A 121 -29.42 -12.11 -18.11
N VAL A 122 -29.99 -11.38 -17.15
CA VAL A 122 -31.11 -10.44 -17.41
C VAL A 122 -30.85 -9.10 -16.73
N VAL A 123 -31.03 -8.02 -17.49
CA VAL A 123 -30.96 -6.64 -16.99
C VAL A 123 -32.27 -5.93 -17.28
N GLU A 124 -32.98 -5.56 -16.21
CA GLU A 124 -34.21 -4.78 -16.31
C GLU A 124 -33.94 -3.32 -15.94
N THR A 125 -34.47 -2.39 -16.72
CA THR A 125 -34.43 -0.97 -16.37
C THR A 125 -35.76 -0.58 -15.75
N THR A 126 -35.75 -0.13 -14.50
CA THR A 126 -36.97 0.37 -13.86
C THR A 126 -37.40 1.68 -14.50
N SER A 127 -38.67 2.07 -14.30
CA SER A 127 -39.21 3.36 -14.76
C SER A 127 -38.39 4.59 -14.31
N GLY A 128 -37.66 4.48 -13.19
CA GLY A 128 -36.73 5.50 -12.69
C GLY A 128 -35.28 5.37 -13.19
N GLY A 129 -35.03 4.63 -14.28
CA GLY A 129 -33.70 4.49 -14.90
C GLY A 129 -32.70 3.59 -14.16
N ARG A 130 -33.12 2.92 -13.08
CA ARG A 130 -32.21 2.04 -12.32
C ARG A 130 -32.15 0.66 -12.98
N LYS A 131 -30.94 0.16 -13.20
CA LYS A 131 -30.70 -1.19 -13.74
C LYS A 131 -30.76 -2.24 -12.62
N ARG A 132 -31.77 -3.10 -12.66
CA ARG A 132 -31.85 -4.35 -11.88
C ARG A 132 -31.16 -5.45 -12.68
N ARG A 133 -30.39 -6.28 -11.97
CA ARG A 133 -29.57 -7.33 -12.56
C ARG A 133 -29.94 -8.66 -11.94
N PHE A 134 -30.09 -9.65 -12.79
CA PHE A 134 -30.45 -11.00 -12.41
C PHE A 134 -29.50 -11.99 -13.07
N TRP A 135 -29.24 -13.08 -12.35
CA TRP A 135 -28.41 -14.19 -12.80
C TRP A 135 -29.18 -15.49 -12.67
N GLN A 136 -29.05 -16.37 -13.65
CA GLN A 136 -29.55 -17.73 -13.52
C GLN A 136 -28.77 -18.49 -12.44
N VAL A 137 -29.44 -19.41 -11.75
CA VAL A 137 -28.81 -20.31 -10.78
C VAL A 137 -27.63 -21.05 -11.44
N ALA A 138 -27.80 -21.53 -12.68
CA ALA A 138 -26.75 -22.20 -13.45
C ALA A 138 -25.48 -21.34 -13.58
N THR A 139 -25.64 -20.06 -13.92
CA THR A 139 -24.53 -19.10 -14.07
C THR A 139 -23.76 -18.93 -12.77
N ILE A 140 -24.47 -18.80 -11.65
CA ILE A 140 -23.85 -18.66 -10.32
C ILE A 140 -23.17 -19.95 -9.87
N VAL A 141 -23.81 -21.11 -10.05
CA VAL A 141 -23.24 -22.42 -9.69
C VAL A 141 -21.95 -22.68 -10.49
N LYS A 142 -21.99 -22.43 -11.80
CA LYS A 142 -20.80 -22.56 -12.67
C LYS A 142 -19.67 -21.64 -12.19
N TRP A 143 -19.96 -20.37 -11.96
CA TRP A 143 -18.94 -19.44 -11.47
C TRP A 143 -18.37 -19.85 -10.11
N LEU A 144 -19.20 -20.34 -9.18
CA LEU A 144 -18.73 -20.83 -7.88
C LEU A 144 -17.80 -22.03 -8.00
N ALA A 145 -18.06 -22.93 -8.96
CA ALA A 145 -17.19 -24.07 -9.25
C ALA A 145 -15.86 -23.65 -9.88
N GLU A 146 -15.89 -22.64 -10.76
CA GLU A 146 -14.71 -22.14 -11.50
C GLU A 146 -13.97 -21.01 -10.76
N ARG A 147 -14.49 -20.56 -9.61
CA ARG A 147 -14.05 -19.33 -8.94
C ARG A 147 -12.54 -19.39 -8.62
N PRO A 148 -11.73 -18.47 -9.18
CA PRO A 148 -10.38 -18.25 -8.69
C PRO A 148 -10.52 -17.70 -7.27
N GLY A 149 -9.98 -18.42 -6.28
CA GLY A 149 -10.35 -18.37 -4.85
C GLY A 149 -10.43 -17.00 -4.16
N PRO A 150 -10.71 -16.95 -2.84
CA PRO A 150 -10.99 -15.73 -2.09
C PRO A 150 -9.71 -14.90 -1.84
N GLY A 151 -9.17 -14.34 -2.92
CA GLY A 151 -8.05 -13.42 -2.98
C GLY A 151 -8.34 -12.36 -4.04
N ASN A 152 -7.88 -11.14 -3.79
CA ASN A 152 -7.97 -10.03 -4.74
C ASN A 152 -7.09 -10.40 -5.95
N PRO A 153 -7.64 -10.78 -7.14
CA PRO A 153 -6.84 -11.42 -8.17
C PRO A 153 -5.79 -10.50 -8.79
N LEU A 154 -5.96 -9.18 -8.67
CA LEU A 154 -5.04 -8.23 -9.26
C LEU A 154 -4.96 -7.04 -8.30
N SER A 155 -3.89 -6.96 -7.51
CA SER A 155 -3.45 -5.65 -7.03
C SER A 155 -3.21 -4.83 -8.28
N LYS A 156 -4.15 -3.94 -8.66
CA LYS A 156 -3.97 -2.97 -9.73
C LYS A 156 -2.56 -2.41 -9.59
N ALA A 157 -1.72 -2.61 -10.60
CA ALA A 157 -0.48 -1.85 -10.70
C ALA A 157 -0.90 -0.39 -10.52
N ARG A 158 -0.44 0.20 -9.43
CA ARG A 158 -0.84 1.55 -9.04
C ARG A 158 -0.38 2.43 -10.18
N ALA A 159 -1.32 2.87 -11.02
CA ALA A 159 -1.02 3.83 -12.07
C ALA A 159 -0.30 4.99 -11.39
N THR A 160 0.97 5.16 -11.73
CA THR A 160 1.76 6.32 -11.37
C THR A 160 1.05 7.50 -12.00
N LYS A 161 0.17 8.14 -11.23
CA LYS A 161 -0.50 9.35 -11.68
C LYS A 161 0.59 10.38 -11.93
N THR A 162 0.81 10.66 -13.20
CA THR A 162 1.67 11.74 -13.70
C THR A 162 1.29 13.02 -12.98
N SER A 163 2.29 13.73 -12.47
CA SER A 163 2.08 15.08 -11.92
C SER A 163 1.45 15.96 -12.99
N ALA A 164 0.48 16.79 -12.61
CA ALA A 164 -0.12 17.75 -13.54
C ALA A 164 0.95 18.74 -14.04
N PRO A 165 0.83 19.28 -15.27
CA PRO A 165 1.69 20.36 -15.75
C PRO A 165 1.71 21.52 -14.73
N LEU A 166 2.91 22.02 -14.42
CA LEU A 166 3.13 22.99 -13.33
C LEU A 166 2.59 24.39 -13.65
N ASP A 167 2.55 24.78 -14.92
CA ASP A 167 2.42 26.18 -15.33
C ASP A 167 1.05 26.53 -15.96
N GLU A 168 0.05 25.63 -15.85
CA GLU A 168 -1.27 25.86 -16.45
C GLU A 168 -2.25 26.48 -15.42
N GLY A 169 -2.60 27.75 -15.65
CA GLY A 169 -3.66 28.47 -14.92
C GLY A 169 -3.23 29.83 -14.35
N ASP A 170 -4.20 30.58 -13.84
CA ASP A 170 -3.98 31.90 -13.21
C ASP A 170 -3.14 31.74 -11.92
N PRO A 171 -2.01 32.46 -11.76
CA PRO A 171 -1.20 32.41 -10.54
C PRO A 171 -1.94 32.80 -9.26
N GLU A 172 -2.93 33.68 -9.36
CA GLU A 172 -3.69 34.20 -8.21
C GLU A 172 -4.96 33.40 -7.91
N GLU A 173 -5.33 32.43 -8.76
CA GLU A 173 -6.45 31.55 -8.49
C GLU A 173 -6.18 30.70 -7.24
N LEU A 174 -7.21 30.62 -6.40
CA LEU A 174 -7.22 29.82 -5.19
C LEU A 174 -7.60 28.38 -5.51
N ILE A 175 -6.63 27.48 -5.38
CA ILE A 175 -6.80 26.07 -5.68
C ILE A 175 -7.05 25.25 -4.41
N ASP A 176 -7.86 24.21 -4.56
CA ASP A 176 -8.23 23.31 -3.48
C ASP A 176 -7.17 22.20 -3.25
N PRO A 177 -7.26 21.41 -2.16
CA PRO A 177 -6.31 20.33 -1.89
C PRO A 177 -6.30 19.22 -2.96
N LYS A 178 -7.37 19.07 -3.74
CA LYS A 178 -7.45 18.07 -4.81
C LYS A 178 -6.67 18.51 -6.04
N GLN A 179 -6.67 19.80 -6.34
CA GLN A 179 -5.88 20.42 -7.39
C GLN A 179 -4.41 20.58 -6.96
N ALA A 180 -4.14 20.95 -5.70
CA ALA A 180 -2.77 21.15 -5.21
C ALA A 180 -1.97 19.83 -5.07
N ALA A 181 -2.62 18.74 -4.67
CA ALA A 181 -1.96 17.45 -4.47
C ALA A 181 -1.15 16.94 -5.69
N PRO A 182 -1.71 16.86 -6.91
CA PRO A 182 -0.96 16.39 -8.08
C PRO A 182 0.18 17.34 -8.49
N ILE A 183 0.03 18.65 -8.29
CA ILE A 183 1.08 19.65 -8.59
C ILE A 183 2.31 19.40 -7.70
N LEU A 184 2.07 19.08 -6.42
CA LEU A 184 3.11 18.78 -5.42
C LEU A 184 3.60 17.31 -5.47
N GLY A 185 3.07 16.49 -6.38
CA GLY A 185 3.45 15.08 -6.54
C GLY A 185 2.82 14.10 -5.54
N TYR A 186 1.76 14.49 -4.83
CA TYR A 186 1.01 13.58 -3.96
C TYR A 186 -0.05 12.79 -4.74
N GLY A 187 -0.23 11.52 -4.38
CA GLY A 187 -1.19 10.64 -5.05
C GLY A 187 -2.66 10.93 -4.70
N SER A 188 -2.91 11.70 -3.65
CA SER A 188 -4.25 12.17 -3.27
C SER A 188 -4.18 13.37 -2.32
N HIS A 189 -5.28 14.13 -2.25
CA HIS A 189 -5.45 15.22 -1.28
C HIS A 189 -5.33 14.76 0.18
N LEU A 190 -5.70 13.51 0.48
CA LEU A 190 -5.52 12.95 1.83
C LEU A 190 -4.04 12.78 2.19
N GLN A 191 -3.19 12.40 1.21
CA GLN A 191 -1.75 12.33 1.43
C GLN A 191 -1.14 13.72 1.64
N LEU A 192 -1.59 14.71 0.85
CA LEU A 192 -1.21 16.11 1.03
C LEU A 192 -1.58 16.61 2.44
N ASN A 193 -2.84 16.45 2.84
CA ASN A 193 -3.31 16.90 4.17
C ASN A 193 -2.54 16.24 5.31
N ARG A 194 -2.19 14.94 5.18
CA ARG A 194 -1.33 14.26 6.16
C ARG A 194 0.09 14.82 6.20
N ALA A 195 0.64 15.25 5.05
CA ALA A 195 1.96 15.86 5.00
C ALA A 195 1.95 17.24 5.69
N ILE A 196 0.92 18.06 5.42
CA ILE A 196 0.71 19.35 6.08
C ILE A 196 0.56 19.16 7.60
N ALA A 197 -0.29 18.24 8.04
CA ALA A 197 -0.53 17.97 9.47
C ALA A 197 0.72 17.44 10.21
N ARG A 198 1.68 16.85 9.49
CA ARG A 198 2.96 16.40 10.05
C ARG A 198 4.04 17.49 10.04
N GLY A 199 3.73 18.70 9.56
CA GLY A 199 4.70 19.79 9.42
C GLY A 199 5.73 19.56 8.31
N ILE A 200 5.45 18.67 7.34
CA ILE A 200 6.35 18.43 6.19
C ILE A 200 6.27 19.58 5.20
N LEU A 201 5.10 20.24 5.13
CA LEU A 201 4.85 21.42 4.31
C LEU A 201 4.40 22.55 5.24
N PRO A 202 5.31 23.10 6.06
CA PRO A 202 4.99 24.18 6.98
C PRO A 202 4.44 25.40 6.23
N GLU A 203 4.89 25.61 4.98
CA GLU A 203 4.42 26.67 4.10
C GLU A 203 2.96 26.51 3.70
N LEU A 204 2.30 25.37 3.92
CA LEU A 204 0.88 25.17 3.61
C LEU A 204 0.01 25.01 4.87
N MET A 205 0.60 25.15 6.07
CA MET A 205 -0.17 25.13 7.32
C MET A 205 -1.14 26.32 7.41
N GLU A 206 -0.75 27.45 6.84
CA GLU A 206 -1.58 28.66 6.78
C GLU A 206 -2.17 28.81 5.37
N PRO A 207 -3.49 28.54 5.21
CA PRO A 207 -4.17 28.73 3.93
C PRO A 207 -4.37 30.20 3.60
N ASP A 208 -4.38 30.50 2.30
CA ASP A 208 -4.65 31.86 1.82
C ASP A 208 -6.15 32.21 1.95
N GLU A 209 -7.03 31.19 1.85
CA GLU A 209 -8.45 31.33 2.16
C GLU A 209 -9.00 30.05 2.82
N VAL A 210 -9.90 30.24 3.79
CA VAL A 210 -10.66 29.16 4.42
C VAL A 210 -12.13 29.32 4.04
N ILE A 211 -12.63 28.44 3.18
CA ILE A 211 -14.06 28.44 2.83
C ILE A 211 -14.81 27.58 3.85
N GLN A 212 -15.71 28.22 4.58
CA GLN A 212 -16.62 27.55 5.50
C GLN A 212 -17.90 27.16 4.76
N GLY A 213 -18.15 25.86 4.65
CA GLY A 213 -19.38 25.29 4.10
C GLY A 213 -19.82 24.09 4.93
N ARG A 214 -20.49 23.09 4.31
CA ARG A 214 -20.80 21.81 4.98
C ARG A 214 -19.53 21.09 5.47
N ILE A 215 -18.40 21.32 4.80
CA ILE A 215 -17.06 20.88 5.18
C ILE A 215 -16.14 22.08 4.96
N THR A 216 -15.29 22.37 5.94
CA THR A 216 -14.27 23.42 5.84
C THR A 216 -13.20 23.01 4.83
N THR A 217 -12.93 23.87 3.84
CA THR A 217 -11.88 23.62 2.83
C THR A 217 -10.85 24.74 2.81
N ASN A 218 -9.59 24.36 2.98
CA ASN A 218 -8.44 25.24 2.86
C ASN A 218 -8.09 25.43 1.37
N ARG A 219 -7.81 26.66 0.97
CA ARG A 219 -7.32 27.00 -0.37
C ARG A 219 -6.03 27.79 -0.30
N TRP A 220 -5.21 27.62 -1.33
CA TRP A 220 -3.95 28.31 -1.50
C TRP A 220 -3.85 28.90 -2.90
N LYS A 221 -3.14 30.02 -3.04
CA LYS A 221 -2.85 30.60 -4.34
C LYS A 221 -2.01 29.64 -5.17
N ARG A 222 -2.36 29.46 -6.44
CA ARG A 222 -1.62 28.57 -7.35
C ARG A 222 -0.13 28.89 -7.37
N ARG A 223 0.26 30.17 -7.41
CA ARG A 223 1.68 30.59 -7.39
C ARG A 223 2.47 29.93 -6.26
N ARG A 224 1.92 29.92 -5.03
CA ARG A 224 2.57 29.37 -3.84
C ARG A 224 2.80 27.87 -3.97
N ILE A 225 1.81 27.17 -4.53
CA ILE A 225 1.87 25.72 -4.75
C ILE A 225 2.87 25.37 -5.86
N VAL A 226 2.92 26.16 -6.92
CA VAL A 226 3.88 25.99 -8.04
C VAL A 226 5.31 26.30 -7.59
N ASP A 227 5.53 27.40 -6.86
CA ASP A 227 6.82 27.75 -6.29
C ASP A 227 7.34 26.66 -5.35
N LEU A 228 6.46 26.12 -4.49
CA LEU A 228 6.80 25.01 -3.59
C LEU A 228 7.09 23.72 -4.38
N ALA A 229 6.34 23.44 -5.43
CA ALA A 229 6.60 22.29 -6.29
C ALA A 229 7.94 22.42 -7.03
N ARG A 230 8.29 23.63 -7.49
CA ARG A 230 9.58 23.92 -8.11
C ARG A 230 10.72 23.76 -7.12
N ALA A 231 10.61 24.36 -5.94
CA ALA A 231 11.59 24.22 -4.86
C ALA A 231 11.81 22.74 -4.47
N ARG A 232 10.75 21.92 -4.47
CA ARG A 232 10.85 20.48 -4.21
C ARG A 232 11.51 19.67 -5.32
N ARG A 233 11.45 20.13 -6.57
CA ARG A 233 12.16 19.51 -7.70
C ARG A 233 13.62 19.92 -7.74
N GLU A 234 13.92 21.15 -7.33
CA GLU A 234 15.29 21.68 -7.24
C GLU A 234 16.03 21.23 -5.97
N ALA A 235 15.29 20.82 -4.94
CA ALA A 235 15.86 20.21 -3.75
C ALA A 235 16.60 18.92 -4.13
N PRO A 236 17.88 18.77 -3.73
CA PRO A 236 18.67 17.59 -4.07
C PRO A 236 18.00 16.34 -3.50
N SER A 237 17.87 15.33 -4.34
CA SER A 237 17.37 14.01 -3.96
C SER A 237 18.23 13.37 -2.87
N SER A 238 17.69 12.35 -2.20
CA SER A 238 18.45 11.63 -1.17
C SER A 238 19.75 11.00 -1.70
N SER A 239 19.77 10.59 -2.97
CA SER A 239 20.96 10.06 -3.65
C SER A 239 21.96 11.17 -3.93
N GLU A 240 21.53 12.31 -4.48
CA GLU A 240 22.42 13.45 -4.72
C GLU A 240 23.01 14.00 -3.41
N LEU A 241 22.22 14.04 -2.33
CA LEU A 241 22.73 14.38 -1.01
C LEU A 241 23.73 13.33 -0.49
N ALA A 242 23.53 12.05 -0.79
CA ALA A 242 24.49 11.00 -0.43
C ALA A 242 25.81 11.13 -1.19
N GLU A 243 25.76 11.39 -2.48
CA GLU A 243 26.92 11.65 -3.33
C GLU A 243 27.67 12.90 -2.85
N ARG A 244 26.95 14.00 -2.57
CA ARG A 244 27.54 15.23 -2.03
C ARG A 244 28.22 15.00 -0.68
N ARG A 245 27.63 14.20 0.21
CA ARG A 245 28.25 13.82 1.49
C ARG A 245 29.50 12.98 1.29
N LEU A 246 29.44 11.98 0.40
CA LEU A 246 30.58 11.10 0.10
C LEU A 246 31.74 11.90 -0.49
N HIS A 247 31.46 12.78 -1.45
CA HIS A 247 32.45 13.67 -2.06
C HIS A 247 33.11 14.58 -1.02
N ALA A 248 32.32 15.26 -0.18
CA ALA A 248 32.84 16.10 0.89
C ALA A 248 33.69 15.32 1.91
N ALA A 249 33.28 14.10 2.26
CA ALA A 249 34.05 13.24 3.15
C ALA A 249 35.39 12.81 2.51
N LEU A 250 35.39 12.45 1.22
CA LEU A 250 36.61 12.11 0.48
C LEU A 250 37.58 13.30 0.38
N GLU A 251 37.07 14.49 0.06
CA GLU A 251 37.89 15.71 0.01
C GLU A 251 38.50 16.06 1.37
N ALA A 252 37.71 15.97 2.44
CA ALA A 252 38.20 16.22 3.80
C ALA A 252 39.29 15.21 4.21
N LEU A 253 39.10 13.92 3.91
CA LEU A 253 40.11 12.89 4.20
C LEU A 253 41.38 13.06 3.37
N ARG A 254 41.27 13.41 2.08
CA ARG A 254 42.42 13.71 1.22
C ARG A 254 43.19 14.93 1.71
N THR A 255 42.50 15.99 2.11
CA THR A 255 43.10 17.21 2.66
C THR A 255 43.79 16.95 3.98
N ALA A 256 43.22 16.08 4.82
CA ALA A 256 43.80 15.71 6.11
C ALA A 256 45.04 14.81 5.99
N GLY A 257 45.21 14.07 4.89
CA GLY A 257 46.39 13.24 4.64
C GLY A 257 46.67 12.25 5.78
N SER A 258 47.83 12.37 6.44
CA SER A 258 48.20 11.54 7.61
C SER A 258 47.30 11.76 8.84
N ALA A 259 46.59 12.89 8.89
CA ALA A 259 45.61 13.21 9.92
C ALA A 259 44.18 12.77 9.54
N ALA A 260 43.97 11.92 8.54
CA ALA A 260 42.63 11.45 8.13
C ALA A 260 41.78 10.85 9.28
N ALA A 261 42.42 10.36 10.35
CA ALA A 261 41.74 9.88 11.55
C ALA A 261 41.06 11.00 12.38
N SER A 262 41.48 12.26 12.23
CA SER A 262 40.93 13.40 12.97
C SER A 262 39.71 14.05 12.33
N VAL A 263 39.34 13.67 11.10
CA VAL A 263 38.13 14.19 10.43
C VAL A 263 36.90 13.69 11.16
N THR A 264 36.14 14.63 11.74
CA THR A 264 34.92 14.34 12.51
C THR A 264 33.65 14.65 11.73
N ILE A 265 32.56 13.95 12.08
CA ILE A 265 31.23 14.19 11.53
C ILE A 265 30.73 15.60 11.88
N ALA A 266 31.05 16.11 13.07
CA ALA A 266 30.65 17.44 13.49
C ALA A 266 31.23 18.53 12.58
N GLN A 267 32.51 18.41 12.20
CA GLN A 267 33.16 19.33 11.26
C GLN A 267 32.52 19.26 9.87
N LEU A 268 32.26 18.04 9.36
CA LEU A 268 31.61 17.84 8.05
C LEU A 268 30.18 18.40 8.01
N ALA A 269 29.39 18.14 9.06
CA ALA A 269 28.02 18.63 9.17
C ALA A 269 27.95 20.15 9.33
N GLN A 270 28.94 20.76 10.00
CA GLN A 270 29.04 22.22 10.13
C GLN A 270 29.45 22.89 8.82
N ALA A 271 30.38 22.30 8.07
CA ALA A 271 30.82 22.81 6.77
C ALA A 271 29.75 22.68 5.68
N HIS A 272 28.84 21.71 5.82
CA HIS A 272 27.80 21.40 4.83
C HIS A 272 26.41 21.28 5.49
N PRO A 273 25.84 22.42 5.94
CA PRO A 273 24.52 22.41 6.57
C PRO A 273 23.44 21.93 5.60
N GLY A 274 22.46 21.18 6.11
CA GLY A 274 21.34 20.65 5.32
C GLY A 274 21.65 19.38 4.52
N HIS A 275 22.89 18.88 4.58
CA HIS A 275 23.28 17.64 3.88
C HIS A 275 22.84 16.36 4.59
N GLY A 276 22.05 16.41 5.67
CA GLY A 276 21.46 15.22 6.29
C GLY A 276 21.81 15.05 7.77
N SER A 277 21.37 13.93 8.35
CA SER A 277 21.57 13.61 9.77
C SER A 277 23.00 13.13 10.07
N VAL A 278 23.35 13.11 11.36
CA VAL A 278 24.63 12.53 11.85
C VAL A 278 24.83 11.10 11.34
N VAL A 279 23.79 10.27 11.41
CA VAL A 279 23.82 8.88 10.92
C VAL A 279 24.11 8.80 9.40
N ALA A 280 23.57 9.73 8.61
CA ALA A 280 23.83 9.78 7.18
C ALA A 280 25.30 10.16 6.88
N TRP A 281 25.87 11.06 7.68
CA TRP A 281 27.29 11.42 7.60
C TRP A 281 28.22 10.29 8.07
N GLU A 282 27.84 9.52 9.09
CA GLU A 282 28.59 8.33 9.53
C GLU A 282 28.73 7.31 8.40
N ALA A 283 27.63 7.01 7.71
CA ALA A 283 27.63 6.08 6.58
C ALA A 283 28.55 6.56 5.45
N SER A 284 28.43 7.83 5.03
CA SER A 284 29.25 8.40 3.97
C SER A 284 30.74 8.49 4.34
N LEU A 285 31.08 8.79 5.60
CA LEU A 285 32.47 8.83 6.07
C LEU A 285 33.09 7.43 6.16
N ALA A 286 32.32 6.44 6.59
CA ALA A 286 32.76 5.04 6.61
C ALA A 286 33.03 4.51 5.19
N GLU A 287 32.18 4.89 4.23
CA GLU A 287 32.36 4.58 2.81
C GLU A 287 33.61 5.25 2.23
N ALA A 288 33.78 6.55 2.44
CA ALA A 288 34.96 7.30 2.00
C ALA A 288 36.28 6.69 2.52
N ARG A 289 36.30 6.23 3.78
CA ARG A 289 37.46 5.53 4.38
C ARG A 289 37.74 4.18 3.73
N ARG A 290 36.71 3.41 3.35
CA ARG A 290 36.89 2.16 2.62
C ARG A 290 37.49 2.38 1.24
N GLU A 291 37.02 3.39 0.52
CA GLU A 291 37.54 3.72 -0.81
C GLU A 291 39.03 4.09 -0.78
N LEU A 292 39.44 4.95 0.17
CA LEU A 292 40.85 5.35 0.32
C LEU A 292 41.73 4.24 0.93
N GLY A 293 41.14 3.34 1.73
CA GLY A 293 41.84 2.21 2.34
C GLY A 293 42.06 1.03 1.38
N GLY A 294 41.18 0.85 0.39
CA GLY A 294 41.28 -0.19 -0.64
C GLY A 294 42.23 0.14 -1.80
N THR A 295 42.85 1.33 -1.80
CA THR A 295 43.82 1.76 -2.82
C THR A 295 45.29 1.50 -2.44
N ARG A 296 45.54 0.57 -1.51
CA ARG A 296 46.89 0.15 -1.10
C ARG A 296 47.22 -1.26 -1.55
#